data_AF-A0A960KBP5-F1
#
_entry.id   AF-A0A960KBP5-F1
#
_cell.length_a   1.000
_cell.length_b   1.000
_cell.length_c   1.000
_cell.angle_alpha   90.00
_cell.angle_beta   90.00
_cell.angle_gamma   90.00
#
_symmetry.space_group_name_H-M   'P 1'
#
loop_
_entity.id
_entity.type
_entity.pdbx_description
1 polymer ?
#
loop_
_entity_poly.entity_id
_entity_poly.type
_entity_poly.pdbx_seq_one_letter_code
_entity_poly.pdbx_strand_id
1 'polypeptide(L)'
;LDHAYELWDQGLAPIIVVTGGRQEGDRFTEATAGYNDLRARGVPDEAIRKEVQGRTTYESLAATSRFLREEGIDDVILVSSPAHAARIAGIADDVGLDGVVSPAEGSASVRSLARESAIVALGQLVGYRRLERFDR
;
A
#
# COMPACT_ATOMS: atom_id res chain seq x y z
N LEU A 1 -9.30 2.66 3.97
CA LEU A 1 -10.21 2.13 2.93
C LEU A 1 -11.15 3.21 2.44
N ASP A 2 -11.75 3.99 3.33
CA ASP A 2 -12.62 5.13 2.96
C ASP A 2 -11.99 6.08 1.96
N HIS A 3 -10.78 6.57 2.24
CA HIS A 3 -10.06 7.45 1.32
C HIS A 3 -9.82 6.84 -0.06
N ALA A 4 -9.51 5.53 -0.13
CA ALA A 4 -9.32 4.85 -1.42
C ALA A 4 -10.64 4.74 -2.20
N TYR A 5 -11.75 4.51 -1.51
CA TYR A 5 -13.07 4.54 -2.12
C TYR A 5 -13.44 5.94 -2.64
N GLU A 6 -13.18 6.99 -1.88
CA GLU A 6 -13.48 8.37 -2.29
C GLU A 6 -12.72 8.76 -3.56
N LEU A 7 -11.45 8.39 -3.67
CA LEU A 7 -10.65 8.62 -4.88
C LEU A 7 -11.21 7.87 -6.10
N TRP A 8 -11.70 6.64 -5.89
CA TRP A 8 -12.35 5.85 -6.94
C TRP A 8 -13.70 6.47 -7.35
N ASP A 9 -14.52 6.86 -6.39
CA ASP A 9 -15.85 7.46 -6.61
C ASP A 9 -15.75 8.81 -7.34
N GLN A 10 -14.67 9.57 -7.09
CA GLN A 10 -14.33 10.80 -7.82
C GLN A 10 -13.76 10.54 -9.23
N GLY A 11 -13.54 9.29 -9.62
CA GLY A 11 -12.97 8.92 -10.92
C GLY A 11 -11.47 9.18 -11.06
N LEU A 12 -10.75 9.41 -9.95
CA LEU A 12 -9.31 9.69 -9.96
C LEU A 12 -8.46 8.44 -10.11
N ALA A 13 -8.99 7.29 -9.68
CA ALA A 13 -8.34 5.99 -9.82
C ALA A 13 -9.39 4.94 -10.22
N PRO A 14 -9.39 4.42 -11.46
CA PRO A 14 -10.41 3.47 -11.92
C PRO A 14 -10.26 2.08 -11.29
N ILE A 15 -9.10 1.77 -10.71
CA ILE A 15 -8.78 0.49 -10.07
C ILE A 15 -8.30 0.77 -8.64
N ILE A 16 -8.78 -0.04 -7.69
CA ILE A 16 -8.31 -0.06 -6.31
C ILE A 16 -7.54 -1.35 -6.07
N VAL A 17 -6.27 -1.24 -5.64
CA VAL A 17 -5.51 -2.37 -5.14
C VAL A 17 -5.58 -2.40 -3.62
N VAL A 18 -6.10 -3.48 -3.05
CA VAL A 18 -6.03 -3.72 -1.61
C VAL A 18 -4.91 -4.71 -1.31
N THR A 19 -4.03 -4.34 -0.39
CA THR A 19 -2.84 -5.11 -0.01
C THR A 19 -2.91 -5.55 1.43
N GLY A 20 -2.27 -6.66 1.76
CA GLY A 20 -2.09 -7.10 3.14
C GLY A 20 -2.39 -8.58 3.31
N GLY A 21 -1.43 -9.29 3.89
CA GLY A 21 -1.50 -10.71 4.18
C GLY A 21 -2.39 -11.07 5.38
N ARG A 22 -2.15 -12.27 5.90
CA ARG A 22 -2.85 -12.87 7.04
C ARG A 22 -2.00 -12.75 8.30
N GLN A 23 -2.58 -12.35 9.42
CA GLN A 23 -1.95 -12.49 10.73
C GLN A 23 -2.42 -13.78 11.42
N GLU A 24 -1.70 -14.22 12.46
CA GLU A 24 -2.05 -15.42 13.21
C GLU A 24 -3.40 -15.22 13.91
N GLY A 25 -4.34 -16.13 13.68
CA GLY A 25 -5.70 -16.05 14.23
C GLY A 25 -6.73 -15.37 13.32
N ASP A 26 -6.31 -14.69 12.24
CA ASP A 26 -7.23 -14.05 11.32
C ASP A 26 -8.03 -15.08 10.51
N ARG A 27 -9.31 -14.79 10.24
CA ARG A 27 -10.15 -15.58 9.33
C ARG A 27 -9.96 -15.22 7.86
N PHE A 28 -9.58 -13.98 7.57
CA PHE A 28 -9.35 -13.42 6.24
C PHE A 28 -8.08 -12.58 6.24
N THR A 29 -7.44 -12.39 5.09
CA THR A 29 -6.33 -11.42 4.98
C THR A 29 -6.88 -9.99 5.07
N GLU A 30 -6.04 -9.02 5.44
CA GLU A 30 -6.42 -7.60 5.42
C GLU A 30 -6.92 -7.17 4.03
N ALA A 31 -6.24 -7.60 2.97
CA ALA A 31 -6.70 -7.36 1.59
C ALA A 31 -8.07 -7.98 1.29
N THR A 32 -8.37 -9.17 1.83
CA THR A 32 -9.68 -9.80 1.63
C THR A 32 -10.77 -9.05 2.38
N ALA A 33 -10.50 -8.57 3.59
CA ALA A 33 -11.42 -7.72 4.33
C ALA A 33 -11.71 -6.41 3.57
N GLY A 34 -10.68 -5.75 3.05
CA GLY A 34 -10.84 -4.53 2.26
C GLY A 34 -11.59 -4.74 0.95
N TYR A 35 -11.34 -5.86 0.25
CA TYR A 35 -12.10 -6.24 -0.93
C TYR A 35 -13.60 -6.41 -0.62
N ASN A 36 -13.93 -7.11 0.47
CA ASN A 36 -15.33 -7.34 0.85
C ASN A 36 -16.03 -6.03 1.22
N ASP A 37 -15.34 -5.12 1.92
CA ASP A 37 -15.85 -3.79 2.26
C ASP A 37 -16.17 -2.97 1.00
N LEU A 38 -15.23 -2.87 0.06
CA LEU A 38 -15.41 -2.14 -1.20
C LEU A 38 -16.54 -2.72 -2.05
N ARG A 39 -16.64 -4.06 -2.11
CA ARG A 39 -17.75 -4.74 -2.81
C ARG A 39 -19.09 -4.42 -2.17
N ALA A 40 -19.18 -4.40 -0.84
CA ALA A 40 -20.39 -4.05 -0.11
C ALA A 40 -20.83 -2.59 -0.37
N ARG A 41 -19.87 -1.71 -0.67
CA ARG A 41 -20.10 -0.31 -1.06
C ARG A 41 -20.40 -0.09 -2.54
N GLY A 42 -20.51 -1.17 -3.32
CA GLY A 42 -20.92 -1.12 -4.72
C GLY A 42 -19.77 -0.99 -5.74
N VAL A 43 -18.51 -1.06 -5.31
CA VAL A 43 -17.37 -1.09 -6.24
C VAL A 43 -17.43 -2.41 -7.06
N PRO A 44 -17.38 -2.34 -8.40
CA PRO A 44 -17.45 -3.53 -9.23
C PRO A 44 -16.19 -4.39 -9.05
N ASP A 45 -16.34 -5.70 -9.22
CA ASP A 45 -15.25 -6.67 -8.99
C ASP A 45 -14.03 -6.39 -9.87
N GLU A 46 -14.27 -6.02 -11.13
CA GLU A 46 -13.25 -5.66 -12.13
C GLU A 46 -12.44 -4.41 -11.76
N ALA A 47 -12.93 -3.57 -10.84
CA ALA A 47 -12.22 -2.41 -10.34
C ALA A 47 -11.40 -2.70 -9.08
N ILE A 48 -11.37 -3.94 -8.58
CA ILE A 48 -10.61 -4.28 -7.37
C ILE A 48 -9.56 -5.35 -7.70
N ARG A 49 -8.31 -5.11 -7.28
CA ARG A 49 -7.24 -6.12 -7.26
C ARG A 49 -6.85 -6.41 -5.83
N LYS A 50 -6.40 -7.64 -5.56
CA LYS A 50 -5.97 -8.09 -4.23
C LYS A 50 -4.53 -8.55 -4.27
N GLU A 51 -3.72 -8.00 -3.38
CA GLU A 51 -2.42 -8.56 -3.01
C GLU A 51 -2.54 -9.15 -1.59
N VAL A 52 -2.37 -10.46 -1.46
CA VAL A 52 -2.67 -11.22 -0.22
C VAL A 52 -1.47 -11.98 0.35
N GLN A 53 -0.33 -11.96 -0.35
CA GLN A 53 0.84 -12.75 -0.04
C GLN A 53 1.91 -11.93 0.69
N GLY A 54 1.98 -10.62 0.42
CA GLY A 54 2.92 -9.70 1.03
C GLY A 54 2.84 -9.74 2.55
N ARG A 55 3.98 -9.95 3.20
CA ARG A 55 4.10 -9.90 4.67
C ARG A 55 4.71 -8.60 5.16
N THR A 56 5.25 -7.81 4.23
CA THR A 56 5.88 -6.52 4.47
C THR A 56 5.36 -5.50 3.45
N THR A 57 5.62 -4.22 3.70
CA THR A 57 5.23 -3.16 2.77
C THR A 57 5.94 -3.31 1.42
N TYR A 58 7.23 -3.66 1.40
CA TYR A 58 7.96 -3.91 0.15
C TYR A 58 7.45 -5.13 -0.60
N GLU A 59 7.20 -6.26 0.07
CA GLU A 59 6.67 -7.45 -0.59
C GLU A 59 5.32 -7.18 -1.23
N SER A 60 4.46 -6.44 -0.53
CA SER A 60 3.13 -6.05 -1.02
C SER A 60 3.22 -5.14 -2.24
N LEU A 61 4.06 -4.09 -2.18
CA LEU A 61 4.25 -3.18 -3.32
C LEU A 61 4.98 -3.83 -4.48
N ALA A 62 5.96 -4.69 -4.23
CA ALA A 62 6.67 -5.42 -5.28
C ALA A 62 5.76 -6.43 -6.00
N ALA A 63 4.89 -7.13 -5.27
CA ALA A 63 3.89 -8.00 -5.87
C ALA A 63 2.85 -7.19 -6.65
N THR A 64 2.39 -6.06 -6.10
CA THR A 64 1.47 -5.12 -6.75
C THR A 64 2.03 -4.58 -8.06
N SER A 65 3.27 -4.09 -8.05
CA SER A 65 3.97 -3.59 -9.22
C SER A 65 4.03 -4.62 -10.36
N ARG A 66 4.25 -5.91 -10.04
CA ARG A 66 4.33 -6.96 -11.07
C ARG A 66 3.03 -7.10 -11.86
N PHE A 67 1.90 -7.26 -11.19
CA PHE A 67 0.64 -7.47 -11.91
C PHE A 67 0.08 -6.18 -12.50
N LEU A 68 0.32 -5.00 -11.89
CA LEU A 68 -0.08 -3.73 -12.51
C LEU A 68 0.68 -3.48 -13.82
N ARG A 69 1.97 -3.81 -13.87
CA ARG A 69 2.76 -3.73 -15.11
C ARG A 69 2.27 -4.66 -16.21
N GLU A 70 1.76 -5.84 -15.86
CA GLU A 70 1.12 -6.74 -16.84
C GLU A 70 -0.14 -6.10 -17.45
N GLU A 71 -0.81 -5.22 -16.70
CA GLU A 71 -1.94 -4.40 -17.17
C GLU A 71 -1.51 -3.06 -17.80
N GLY A 72 -0.20 -2.77 -17.87
CA GLY A 72 0.34 -1.51 -18.41
C GLY A 72 0.13 -0.30 -17.50
N ILE A 73 0.05 -0.53 -16.18
CA ILE A 73 -0.20 0.49 -15.15
C ILE A 73 1.05 0.66 -14.27
N ASP A 74 1.53 1.89 -14.19
CA ASP A 74 2.66 2.32 -13.37
C ASP A 74 2.35 3.57 -12.53
N ASP A 75 1.49 4.48 -13.01
CA ASP A 75 0.96 5.61 -12.24
C ASP A 75 -0.02 5.16 -11.14
N VAL A 76 0.29 5.48 -9.88
CA VAL A 76 -0.55 5.04 -8.74
C VAL A 76 -0.75 6.13 -7.69
N ILE A 77 -1.91 6.09 -7.02
CA ILE A 77 -2.16 6.87 -5.80
C ILE A 77 -1.93 5.96 -4.58
N LEU A 78 -0.93 6.28 -3.77
CA LEU A 78 -0.57 5.53 -2.57
C LEU A 78 -1.40 6.03 -1.38
N VAL A 79 -2.34 5.20 -0.93
CA VAL A 79 -3.19 5.49 0.23
C VAL A 79 -2.65 4.78 1.47
N SER A 80 -2.09 5.55 2.41
CA SER A 80 -1.61 5.05 3.70
C SER A 80 -1.78 6.11 4.79
N SER A 81 -1.50 5.78 6.05
CA SER A 81 -1.54 6.79 7.12
C SER A 81 -0.40 7.81 6.96
N PRO A 82 -0.53 9.04 7.50
CA PRO A 82 0.49 10.07 7.37
C PRO A 82 1.87 9.65 7.86
N ALA A 83 1.93 8.80 8.88
CA ALA A 83 3.19 8.29 9.43
C ALA A 83 3.95 7.40 8.43
N HIS A 84 3.28 6.78 7.46
CA HIS A 84 3.85 5.79 6.55
C HIS A 84 4.04 6.31 5.11
N ALA A 85 3.61 7.54 4.85
CA ALA A 85 3.63 8.19 3.54
C ALA A 85 5.04 8.24 2.91
N ALA A 86 6.05 8.63 3.69
CA ALA A 86 7.42 8.76 3.16
C ALA A 86 8.03 7.39 2.79
N ARG A 87 7.78 6.36 3.62
CA ARG A 87 8.29 5.01 3.35
C ARG A 87 7.62 4.39 2.15
N ILE A 88 6.29 4.47 2.05
CA ILE A 88 5.55 3.86 0.94
C ILE A 88 5.94 4.50 -0.40
N ALA A 89 6.18 5.81 -0.43
CA ALA A 89 6.69 6.51 -1.62
C ALA A 89 8.06 6.00 -2.06
N GLY A 90 9.02 5.89 -1.12
CA GLY A 90 10.35 5.39 -1.44
C GLY A 90 10.36 3.93 -1.90
N ILE A 91 9.48 3.09 -1.32
CA ILE A 91 9.32 1.70 -1.76
C ILE A 91 8.68 1.62 -3.14
N ALA A 92 7.69 2.47 -3.44
CA ALA A 92 7.03 2.52 -4.74
C ALA A 92 8.04 2.81 -5.86
N ASP A 93 8.91 3.81 -5.67
CA ASP A 93 10.02 4.12 -6.58
C ASP A 93 10.97 2.92 -6.76
N ASP A 94 11.38 2.28 -5.66
CA ASP A 94 12.25 1.09 -5.66
C ASP A 94 11.66 -0.11 -6.45
N VAL A 95 10.34 -0.21 -6.55
CA VAL A 95 9.63 -1.24 -7.33
C VAL A 95 9.14 -0.73 -8.70
N GLY A 96 9.46 0.52 -9.02
CA GLY A 96 9.13 1.26 -10.23
C GLY A 96 7.63 1.42 -10.47
N LEU A 97 6.93 1.88 -9.43
CA LEU A 97 5.61 2.51 -9.51
C LEU A 97 5.78 4.02 -9.38
N ASP A 98 5.14 4.78 -10.26
CA ASP A 98 5.12 6.24 -10.25
C ASP A 98 4.03 6.70 -9.28
N GLY A 99 4.39 6.74 -7.99
CA GLY A 99 3.45 6.91 -6.89
C GLY A 99 3.30 8.35 -6.39
N VAL A 100 2.07 8.85 -6.34
CA VAL A 100 1.72 10.04 -5.55
C VAL A 100 1.07 9.63 -4.24
N VAL A 101 1.54 10.17 -3.11
CA VAL A 101 0.96 9.84 -1.80
C VAL A 101 -0.28 10.68 -1.56
N SER A 102 -1.38 10.00 -1.23
CA SER A 102 -2.62 10.61 -0.75
C SER A 102 -2.94 10.03 0.63
N PRO A 103 -2.48 10.68 1.72
CA PRO A 103 -2.63 10.14 3.07
C PRO A 103 -4.12 10.00 3.45
N ALA A 104 -4.47 8.87 4.05
CA ALA A 104 -5.77 8.71 4.68
C ALA A 104 -5.88 9.63 5.91
N GLU A 105 -7.11 10.04 6.26
CA GLU A 105 -7.36 10.85 7.45
C GLU A 105 -6.75 10.24 8.72
N GLY A 106 -6.14 11.09 9.55
CA GLY A 106 -5.51 10.68 10.80
C GLY A 106 -4.39 11.63 11.23
N SER A 107 -3.89 11.43 12.45
CA SER A 107 -2.70 12.14 12.95
C SER A 107 -1.61 11.15 13.30
N ALA A 108 -0.37 11.52 13.01
CA ALA A 108 0.80 10.74 13.38
C ALA A 108 1.38 11.27 14.70
N SER A 109 1.65 10.37 15.65
CA SER A 109 2.37 10.77 16.87
C SER A 109 3.83 11.09 16.55
N VAL A 110 4.44 12.01 17.30
CA VAL A 110 5.87 12.38 17.15
C VAL A 110 6.77 11.14 17.21
N ARG A 111 6.45 10.18 18.09
CA ARG A 111 7.19 8.91 18.23
C ARG A 111 7.10 8.05 16.98
N SER A 112 5.91 7.95 16.38
CA SER A 112 5.67 7.18 15.16
C SER A 112 6.40 7.82 13.96
N LEU A 113 6.35 9.15 13.84
CA LEU A 113 7.09 9.90 12.82
C LEU A 113 8.61 9.73 12.97
N ALA A 114 9.14 9.79 14.19
CA ALA A 114 10.57 9.62 14.43
C ALA A 114 11.05 8.20 14.07
N ARG A 115 10.29 7.17 14.46
CA ARG A 115 10.56 5.78 14.06
C ARG A 115 10.55 5.64 12.54
N GLU A 116 9.53 6.18 11.89
CA GLU A 116 9.43 6.07 10.43
C GLU A 116 10.59 6.79 9.73
N SER A 117 10.93 7.99 10.19
CA SER A 117 12.02 8.78 9.61
C SER A 117 13.35 8.01 9.65
N ALA A 118 13.62 7.28 10.73
CA ALA A 118 14.79 6.41 10.82
C ALA A 118 14.75 5.27 9.79
N ILE A 119 13.58 4.62 9.61
CA ILE A 119 13.38 3.56 8.62
C ILE A 119 13.57 4.10 7.20
N VAL A 120 13.02 5.26 6.88
CA VAL A 120 13.15 5.92 5.57
C VAL A 120 14.62 6.25 5.28
N ALA A 121 15.31 6.86 6.24
CA ALA A 121 16.72 7.21 6.08
C ALA A 121 17.61 5.98 5.85
N LEU A 122 17.37 4.88 6.58
CA LEU A 122 18.06 3.62 6.32
C LEU A 122 17.71 3.07 4.94
N GLY A 123 16.43 3.07 4.57
CA GLY A 123 15.95 2.57 3.27
C GLY A 123 16.62 3.30 2.11
N GLN A 124 16.74 4.62 2.18
CA GLN A 124 17.44 5.44 1.19
C GLN A 124 18.94 5.12 1.08
N LEU A 125 19.57 4.68 2.17
CA LEU A 125 21.00 4.34 2.19
C LEU A 125 21.30 2.92 1.71
N VAL A 126 20.49 1.93 2.11
CA VAL A 126 20.78 0.50 1.89
C VAL A 126 19.85 -0.20 0.90
N GLY A 127 18.81 0.49 0.44
CA GLY A 127 17.69 -0.03 -0.35
C GLY A 127 16.63 -0.71 0.51
N TYR A 128 15.35 -0.48 0.22
CA TYR A 128 14.25 -0.99 1.06
C TYR A 128 14.15 -2.52 1.06
N ARG A 129 14.46 -3.17 -0.09
CA ARG A 129 14.54 -4.65 -0.19
C ARG A 129 15.52 -5.25 0.82
N ARG A 130 16.62 -4.55 1.10
CA ARG A 130 17.68 -5.03 2.00
C ARG A 130 17.32 -4.75 3.45
N LEU A 131 16.70 -3.60 3.72
CA LEU A 131 16.27 -3.19 5.06
C LEU A 131 15.32 -4.20 5.70
N GLU A 132 14.34 -4.71 4.94
CA GLU A 132 13.36 -5.67 5.46
C GLU A 132 13.95 -7.05 5.84
N ARG A 133 15.16 -7.38 5.38
CA ARG A 133 15.80 -8.64 5.77
C ARG A 133 16.38 -8.58 7.19
N PHE A 134 16.54 -7.39 7.76
CA PHE A 134 17.08 -7.18 9.11
C PHE A 134 16.00 -7.09 10.20
N ASP A 135 14.74 -6.90 9.82
CA ASP A 135 13.59 -6.74 10.74
C ASP A 135 12.79 -8.05 10.92
N ARG A 136 13.36 -9.20 10.49
CA ARG A 136 12.80 -10.56 10.62
C ARG A 136 13.43 -11.34 11.76
#